data_AF-A0A9X1RT03-F1
#
_entry.id   AF-A0A9X1RT03-F1
#
_cell.length_a   1.000
_cell.length_b   1.000
_cell.length_c   1.000
_cell.angle_alpha   90.00
_cell.angle_beta   90.00
_cell.angle_gamma   90.00
#
_symmetry.space_group_name_H-M   'P 1'
#
loop_
_entity.id
_entity.type
_entity.pdbx_description
1 polymer ?
#
loop_
_entity_poly.entity_id
_entity_poly.type
_entity_poly.pdbx_seq_one_letter_code
_entity_poly.pdbx_strand_id
1 'polypeptide(L)'
;MIRMDFRADLRAHIDTRLLELGYVPEAAGVVRAEEAPYLMLLLRALRRMPAATPRQAILAPGFEVPSEHVDGFGALIRAVENGASLRPWLSTLVRKLKKRDELLDDWGIHHFHLGAVPSAKNRDFVARTDEVAFAMVRPDAVYFLVATSHNAQKAPNVWT
;
A
#
# COMPACT_ATOMS: atom_id res chain seq x y z
N MET A 1 29.80 2.67 -32.16
CA MET A 1 29.54 3.76 -31.19
C MET A 1 28.20 3.46 -30.53
N ILE A 2 28.17 3.13 -29.23
CA ILE A 2 26.90 2.93 -28.51
C ILE A 2 26.33 4.34 -28.25
N ARG A 3 25.15 4.62 -28.80
CA ARG A 3 24.42 5.86 -28.53
C ARG A 3 23.52 5.61 -27.34
N MET A 4 23.85 6.23 -26.21
CA MET A 4 23.08 6.12 -24.97
C MET A 4 21.85 7.01 -25.06
N ASP A 5 20.66 6.44 -24.83
CA ASP A 5 19.39 7.19 -24.78
C ASP A 5 18.80 7.05 -23.37
N PHE A 6 19.24 7.94 -22.49
CA PHE A 6 18.83 7.94 -21.09
C PHE A 6 17.31 8.02 -20.89
N ARG A 7 16.58 8.68 -21.81
CA ARG A 7 15.12 8.79 -21.71
C ARG A 7 14.45 7.46 -22.02
N ALA A 8 14.93 6.75 -23.04
CA ALA A 8 14.47 5.40 -23.35
C ALA A 8 14.82 4.43 -22.20
N ASP A 9 16.04 4.50 -21.68
CA ASP A 9 16.51 3.67 -20.57
C ASP A 9 15.68 3.90 -19.29
N LEU A 10 15.39 5.17 -18.96
CA LEU A 10 14.54 5.52 -17.83
C LEU A 10 13.11 4.98 -17.99
N ARG A 11 12.50 5.09 -19.18
CA ARG A 11 11.18 4.51 -19.44
C ARG A 11 11.18 3.00 -19.28
N ALA A 12 12.17 2.31 -19.84
CA ALA A 12 12.31 0.86 -19.71
C ALA A 12 12.53 0.43 -18.25
N HIS A 13 13.29 1.21 -17.48
CA HIS A 13 13.43 1.00 -16.05
C HIS A 13 12.07 1.11 -15.35
N ILE A 14 11.32 2.19 -15.60
CA ILE A 14 10.00 2.38 -14.99
C ILE A 14 9.05 1.24 -15.35
N ASP A 15 8.99 0.83 -16.62
CA ASP A 15 8.17 -0.29 -17.07
C ASP A 15 8.49 -1.58 -16.29
N THR A 16 9.78 -1.91 -16.18
CA THR A 16 10.26 -3.10 -15.46
C THR A 16 9.84 -3.05 -13.99
N ARG A 17 10.06 -1.92 -13.32
CA ARG A 17 9.71 -1.77 -11.90
C ARG A 17 8.20 -1.82 -11.67
N LEU A 18 7.39 -1.29 -12.59
CA LEU A 18 5.93 -1.39 -12.51
C LEU A 18 5.44 -2.83 -12.70
N LEU A 19 6.04 -3.58 -13.62
CA LEU A 19 5.74 -4.99 -13.84
C LEU A 19 6.08 -5.84 -12.61
N GLU A 20 7.24 -5.63 -11.98
CA GLU A 20 7.64 -6.28 -10.73
C GLU A 20 6.63 -6.04 -9.59
N LEU A 21 6.06 -4.84 -9.53
CA LEU A 21 5.01 -4.47 -8.58
C LEU A 21 3.62 -5.04 -8.96
N GLY A 22 3.50 -5.68 -10.12
CA GLY A 22 2.26 -6.28 -10.63
C GLY A 22 1.31 -5.27 -11.29
N TYR A 23 1.84 -4.15 -11.78
CA TYR A 23 1.12 -3.21 -12.66
C TYR A 23 1.33 -3.54 -14.13
N VAL A 24 0.44 -3.02 -14.96
CA VAL A 24 0.56 -3.01 -16.42
C VAL A 24 1.01 -1.61 -16.83
N PRO A 25 2.25 -1.42 -17.34
CA PRO A 25 2.77 -0.11 -17.77
C PRO A 25 1.84 0.69 -18.68
N GLU A 26 1.15 0.03 -19.61
CA GLU A 26 0.21 0.62 -20.56
C GLU A 26 -0.97 1.32 -19.85
N ALA A 27 -1.30 0.91 -18.61
CA ALA A 27 -2.34 1.55 -17.82
C ALA A 27 -2.02 3.00 -17.43
N ALA A 28 -0.75 3.42 -17.55
CA ALA A 28 -0.36 4.82 -17.43
C ALA A 28 -0.94 5.69 -18.57
N GLY A 29 -1.21 5.11 -19.74
CA GLY A 29 -1.74 5.83 -20.90
C GLY A 29 -0.80 6.93 -21.38
N VAL A 30 -1.35 8.12 -21.70
CA VAL A 30 -0.58 9.27 -22.19
C VAL A 30 0.57 9.70 -21.26
N VAL A 31 0.42 9.48 -19.95
CA VAL A 31 1.43 9.81 -18.93
C VAL A 31 2.75 9.08 -19.19
N ARG A 32 2.72 7.89 -19.81
CA ARG A 32 3.92 7.09 -20.12
C ARG A 32 4.86 7.79 -21.13
N ALA A 33 4.35 8.73 -21.92
CA ALA A 33 5.15 9.48 -22.88
C ALA A 33 6.01 10.57 -22.21
N GLU A 34 5.67 10.98 -20.99
CA GLU A 34 6.35 12.06 -20.27
C GLU A 34 7.15 11.50 -19.08
N GLU A 35 8.47 11.72 -19.05
CA GLU A 35 9.35 11.03 -18.10
C GLU A 35 9.06 11.40 -16.64
N ALA A 36 8.85 12.68 -16.33
CA ALA A 36 8.62 13.13 -14.96
C ALA A 36 7.26 12.64 -14.41
N PRO A 37 6.13 12.84 -15.10
CA PRO A 37 4.85 12.25 -14.69
C PRO A 37 4.89 10.72 -14.56
N TYR A 38 5.61 10.03 -15.46
CA TYR A 38 5.72 8.58 -15.40
C TYR A 38 6.56 8.10 -14.21
N LEU A 39 7.67 8.77 -13.93
CA LEU A 39 8.47 8.54 -12.72
C LEU A 39 7.64 8.78 -11.45
N MET A 40 6.80 9.81 -11.42
CA MET A 40 5.91 10.06 -10.29
C MET A 40 4.91 8.91 -10.06
N LEU A 41 4.42 8.26 -11.12
CA LEU A 41 3.57 7.06 -10.97
C LEU A 41 4.34 5.91 -10.33
N LEU A 42 5.62 5.70 -10.71
CA LEU A 42 6.46 4.68 -10.08
C LEU A 42 6.71 4.99 -8.59
N LEU A 43 7.06 6.23 -8.25
CA LEU A 43 7.32 6.59 -6.84
C LEU A 43 6.06 6.40 -5.98
N ARG A 44 4.87 6.75 -6.49
CA ARG A 44 3.60 6.46 -5.80
C ARG A 44 3.32 4.98 -5.69
N ALA A 45 3.60 4.20 -6.72
CA ALA A 45 3.48 2.75 -6.70
C ALA A 45 4.37 2.11 -5.62
N LEU A 46 5.64 2.52 -5.53
CA LEU A 46 6.59 2.07 -4.51
C LEU A 46 6.18 2.49 -3.09
N ARG A 47 5.59 3.68 -2.91
CA ARG A 47 5.05 4.10 -1.60
C ARG A 47 3.80 3.29 -1.20
N ARG A 48 2.90 3.03 -2.14
CA ARG A 48 1.67 2.27 -1.91
C ARG A 48 1.92 0.80 -1.60
N MET A 49 2.93 0.19 -2.21
CA MET A 49 3.34 -1.19 -1.96
C MET A 49 4.75 -1.19 -1.37
N PRO A 50 4.87 -1.05 -0.03
CA PRO A 50 6.16 -1.13 0.62
C PRO A 50 6.89 -2.43 0.27
N ALA A 51 8.21 -2.33 0.14
CA ALA A 51 9.06 -3.48 -0.13
C ALA A 51 8.87 -4.56 0.95
N ALA A 52 8.82 -5.82 0.53
CA ALA A 52 8.76 -6.99 1.40
C ALA A 52 10.12 -7.16 2.10
N THR A 53 10.25 -6.56 3.28
CA THR A 53 11.45 -6.60 4.13
C THR A 53 11.02 -6.66 5.59
N PRO A 54 11.73 -7.42 6.45
CA PRO A 54 11.42 -7.48 7.88
C PRO A 54 11.42 -6.10 8.52
N ARG A 55 10.44 -5.82 9.37
CA ARG A 55 10.29 -4.58 10.12
C ARG A 55 9.78 -4.86 11.52
N GLN A 56 10.10 -3.98 12.47
CA GLN A 56 9.45 -4.01 13.78
C GLN A 56 8.00 -3.52 13.65
N ALA A 57 7.07 -4.18 14.34
CA ALA A 57 5.73 -3.67 14.52
C ALA A 57 5.64 -2.90 15.84
N ILE A 58 5.40 -1.59 15.78
CA ILE A 58 5.33 -0.70 16.94
C ILE A 58 3.92 -0.17 17.07
N LEU A 59 3.30 -0.39 18.23
CA LEU A 59 1.95 0.07 18.51
C LEU A 59 2.00 1.39 19.30
N ALA A 60 1.22 2.37 18.89
CA ALA A 60 1.03 3.58 19.69
C ALA A 60 0.41 3.24 21.06
N PRO A 61 0.68 4.02 22.12
CA PRO A 61 0.03 3.83 23.41
C PRO A 61 -1.50 3.83 23.27
N GLY A 62 -2.16 2.79 23.77
CA GLY A 62 -3.62 2.63 23.66
C GLY A 62 -4.13 2.17 22.29
N PHE A 63 -3.25 1.75 21.38
CA PHE A 63 -3.68 1.10 20.15
C PHE A 63 -4.35 -0.25 20.48
N GLU A 64 -5.59 -0.41 20.03
CA GLU A 64 -6.36 -1.64 20.19
C GLU A 64 -7.17 -1.90 18.92
N VAL A 65 -7.44 -3.18 18.65
CA VAL A 65 -8.40 -3.60 17.61
C VAL A 65 -9.58 -4.31 18.29
N PRO A 66 -10.81 -4.18 17.76
CA PRO A 66 -11.94 -4.99 18.21
C PRO A 66 -11.62 -6.49 18.22
N SER A 67 -12.25 -7.24 19.14
CA SER A 67 -11.99 -8.66 19.38
C SER A 67 -12.08 -9.53 18.11
N GLU A 68 -13.01 -9.21 17.22
CA GLU A 68 -13.24 -9.87 15.94
C GLU A 68 -12.10 -9.69 14.92
N HIS A 69 -11.23 -8.71 15.13
CA HIS A 69 -10.12 -8.36 14.23
C HIS A 69 -8.76 -8.81 14.76
N VAL A 70 -8.69 -9.39 15.95
CA VAL A 70 -7.43 -9.80 16.61
C VAL A 70 -6.63 -10.77 15.75
N ASP A 71 -7.28 -11.77 15.15
CA ASP A 71 -6.58 -12.76 14.32
C ASP A 71 -6.02 -12.16 13.04
N GLY A 72 -6.82 -11.32 12.36
CA GLY A 72 -6.41 -10.64 11.13
C GLY A 72 -5.29 -9.62 11.37
N PHE A 73 -5.36 -8.88 12.48
CA PHE A 73 -4.30 -7.99 12.91
C PHE A 73 -3.03 -8.76 13.29
N GLY A 74 -3.15 -9.86 14.04
CA GLY A 74 -2.01 -10.72 14.36
C GLY A 74 -1.33 -11.30 13.12
N ALA A 75 -2.10 -11.63 12.07
CA ALA A 75 -1.54 -12.06 10.79
C ALA A 75 -0.78 -10.93 10.08
N LEU A 76 -1.29 -9.69 10.12
CA LEU A 76 -0.61 -8.51 9.60
C LEU A 76 0.72 -8.26 10.33
N ILE A 77 0.72 -8.32 11.67
CA ILE A 77 1.93 -8.14 12.49
C ILE A 77 2.99 -9.17 12.10
N ARG A 78 2.62 -10.46 12.01
CA ARG A 78 3.54 -11.51 11.57
C ARG A 78 4.06 -11.27 10.15
N ALA A 79 3.24 -10.72 9.25
CA ALA A 79 3.69 -10.39 7.89
C ALA A 79 4.72 -9.24 7.89
N VAL A 80 4.50 -8.22 8.73
CA VAL A 80 5.45 -7.12 8.94
C VAL A 80 6.79 -7.64 9.47
N GLU A 81 6.75 -8.44 10.53
CA GLU A 81 7.95 -8.94 11.23
C GLU A 81 8.76 -9.91 10.37
N ASN A 82 8.09 -10.78 9.62
CA ASN A 82 8.76 -11.72 8.71
C ASN A 82 9.17 -11.09 7.37
N GLY A 83 8.79 -9.84 7.13
CA GLY A 83 9.07 -9.16 5.86
C GLY A 83 8.31 -9.69 4.66
N ALA A 84 7.12 -10.24 4.88
CA ALA A 84 6.23 -10.63 3.81
C ALA A 84 5.65 -9.39 3.10
N SER A 85 5.08 -9.61 1.92
CA SER A 85 4.33 -8.55 1.22
C SER A 85 3.11 -8.13 2.05
N LEU A 86 2.97 -6.83 2.29
CA LEU A 86 1.79 -6.26 2.98
C LEU A 86 0.60 -6.06 2.04
N ARG A 87 0.76 -6.33 0.74
CA ARG A 87 -0.27 -6.19 -0.28
C ARG A 87 -1.62 -6.82 0.08
N PRO A 88 -1.71 -8.00 0.72
CA PRO A 88 -3.00 -8.61 1.04
C PRO A 88 -3.90 -7.76 1.94
N TRP A 89 -3.32 -6.91 2.79
CA TRP A 89 -4.06 -6.04 3.72
C TRP A 89 -4.34 -4.65 3.17
N LEU A 90 -3.84 -4.30 1.98
CA LEU A 90 -4.10 -3.02 1.34
C LEU A 90 -5.46 -3.00 0.62
N SER A 91 -5.94 -1.81 0.28
CA SER A 91 -7.08 -1.64 -0.61
C SER A 91 -6.84 -2.31 -1.97
N THR A 92 -7.85 -2.97 -2.53
CA THR A 92 -7.79 -3.53 -3.90
C THR A 92 -7.51 -2.48 -4.97
N LEU A 93 -7.78 -1.21 -4.67
CA LEU A 93 -7.46 -0.08 -5.52
C LEU A 93 -5.96 0.13 -5.72
N VAL A 94 -5.11 -0.48 -4.89
CA VAL A 94 -3.66 -0.49 -5.10
C VAL A 94 -3.29 -1.03 -6.48
N ARG A 95 -4.11 -1.90 -7.08
CA ARG A 95 -3.90 -2.42 -8.45
C ARG A 95 -4.12 -1.38 -9.55
N LYS A 96 -4.79 -0.26 -9.25
CA LYS A 96 -5.04 0.82 -10.21
C LYS A 96 -3.89 1.81 -10.17
N LEU A 97 -2.99 1.73 -11.14
CA LEU A 97 -1.76 2.54 -11.19
C LEU A 97 -2.01 4.04 -10.96
N LYS A 98 -3.05 4.59 -11.60
CA LYS A 98 -3.39 6.02 -11.53
C LYS A 98 -4.27 6.41 -10.33
N LYS A 99 -4.74 5.46 -9.52
CA LYS A 99 -5.60 5.79 -8.37
C LYS A 99 -4.74 6.35 -7.23
N ARG A 100 -5.12 7.54 -6.75
CA ARG A 100 -4.53 8.16 -5.57
C ARG A 100 -5.10 7.59 -4.28
N ASP A 101 -4.27 7.62 -3.26
CA ASP A 101 -4.62 7.33 -1.87
C ASP A 101 -4.24 8.60 -1.10
N GLU A 102 -5.23 9.47 -0.86
CA GLU A 102 -4.99 10.84 -0.40
C GLU A 102 -4.34 10.85 0.99
N LEU A 103 -4.75 9.95 1.88
CA LEU A 103 -4.16 9.82 3.21
C LEU A 103 -2.68 9.41 3.12
N LEU A 104 -2.36 8.45 2.25
CA LEU A 104 -0.97 8.06 2.02
C LEU A 104 -0.18 9.16 1.31
N ASP A 105 -0.76 9.78 0.30
CA ASP A 105 -0.10 10.78 -0.55
C ASP A 105 0.28 12.02 0.29
N ASP A 106 -0.65 12.49 1.13
CA ASP A 106 -0.52 13.72 1.92
C ASP A 106 0.20 13.50 3.26
N TRP A 107 -0.07 12.39 3.97
CA TRP A 107 0.42 12.17 5.34
C TRP A 107 1.39 10.99 5.48
N GLY A 108 1.54 10.18 4.43
CA GLY A 108 2.38 8.97 4.51
C GLY A 108 1.80 7.87 5.39
N ILE A 109 0.47 7.85 5.57
CA ILE A 109 -0.24 6.87 6.39
C ILE A 109 -0.94 5.86 5.47
N HIS A 110 -0.64 4.59 5.69
CA HIS A 110 -1.34 3.45 5.10
C HIS A 110 -2.55 3.09 5.95
N HIS A 111 -3.60 2.57 5.31
CA HIS A 111 -4.71 1.93 6.00
C HIS A 111 -4.76 0.44 5.63
N PHE A 112 -4.69 -0.42 6.64
CA PHE A 112 -4.69 -1.87 6.48
C PHE A 112 -6.03 -2.45 6.92
N HIS A 113 -6.66 -3.23 6.04
CA HIS A 113 -7.83 -4.04 6.37
C HIS A 113 -7.46 -5.12 7.38
N LEU A 114 -8.41 -5.54 8.21
CA LEU A 114 -8.15 -6.44 9.35
C LEU A 114 -8.80 -7.82 9.21
N GLY A 115 -9.18 -8.21 7.99
CA GLY A 115 -9.82 -9.50 7.75
C GLY A 115 -8.88 -10.68 8.06
N ALA A 116 -9.41 -11.70 8.74
CA ALA A 116 -8.67 -12.92 9.07
C ALA A 116 -8.63 -13.96 7.93
N VAL A 117 -9.50 -13.81 6.93
CA VAL A 117 -9.64 -14.75 5.81
C VAL A 117 -9.50 -14.04 4.46
N PRO A 118 -9.12 -14.73 3.38
CA PRO A 118 -9.11 -14.16 2.05
C PRO A 118 -10.50 -13.65 1.62
N SER A 119 -10.53 -12.57 0.86
CA SER A 119 -11.74 -12.00 0.29
C SER A 119 -12.35 -12.95 -0.75
N ALA A 120 -13.68 -13.13 -0.68
CA ALA A 120 -14.43 -13.93 -1.64
C ALA A 120 -14.37 -13.36 -3.07
N LYS A 121 -14.18 -12.04 -3.22
CA LYS A 121 -14.10 -11.38 -4.55
C LYS A 121 -12.71 -11.45 -5.15
N ASN A 122 -11.67 -11.49 -4.31
CA ASN A 122 -10.29 -11.61 -4.76
C ASN A 122 -9.43 -12.21 -3.64
N ARG A 123 -8.99 -13.46 -3.82
CA ARG A 123 -8.25 -14.21 -2.80
C ARG A 123 -6.84 -13.67 -2.54
N ASP A 124 -6.32 -12.76 -3.37
CA ASP A 124 -5.05 -12.07 -3.13
C ASP A 124 -5.10 -11.07 -1.96
N PHE A 125 -6.31 -10.70 -1.53
CA PHE A 125 -6.55 -9.72 -0.47
C PHE A 125 -7.34 -10.36 0.66
N VAL A 126 -7.20 -9.82 1.86
CA VAL A 126 -8.05 -10.18 2.99
C VAL A 126 -9.47 -9.66 2.81
N ALA A 127 -10.43 -10.28 3.49
CA ALA A 127 -11.80 -9.80 3.56
C ALA A 127 -11.82 -8.36 4.12
N ARG A 128 -12.68 -7.51 3.53
CA ARG A 128 -12.82 -6.13 4.00
C ARG A 128 -13.54 -6.12 5.34
N THR A 129 -13.00 -5.33 6.25
CA THR A 129 -13.57 -5.00 7.55
C THR A 129 -14.04 -3.55 7.54
N ASP A 130 -14.94 -3.19 8.47
CA ASP A 130 -15.31 -1.79 8.68
C ASP A 130 -14.12 -1.03 9.27
N GLU A 131 -13.53 -1.57 10.34
CA GLU A 131 -12.31 -1.03 10.94
C GLU A 131 -11.06 -1.36 10.13
N VAL A 132 -10.15 -0.40 10.07
CA VAL A 132 -8.82 -0.53 9.47
C VAL A 132 -7.77 -0.03 10.44
N ALA A 133 -6.56 -0.59 10.38
CA ALA A 133 -5.41 -0.08 11.12
C ALA A 133 -4.66 0.96 10.29
N PHE A 134 -4.58 2.18 10.81
CA PHE A 134 -3.78 3.25 10.24
C PHE A 134 -2.34 3.13 10.74
N ALA A 135 -1.38 3.18 9.82
CA ALA A 135 0.02 3.01 10.16
C ALA A 135 0.96 3.78 9.24
N MET A 136 2.12 4.18 9.78
CA MET A 136 3.23 4.72 8.99
C MET A 136 4.27 3.64 8.75
N VAL A 137 4.55 3.33 7.49
CA VAL A 137 5.61 2.39 7.11
C VAL A 137 6.93 3.15 6.95
N ARG A 138 7.96 2.68 7.65
CA ARG A 138 9.35 3.16 7.60
C ARG A 138 10.28 2.01 7.18
N PRO A 139 11.56 2.29 6.85
CA PRO A 139 12.48 1.24 6.41
C PRO A 139 12.67 0.11 7.42
N ASP A 140 12.64 0.43 8.72
CA ASP A 140 12.95 -0.43 9.86
C ASP A 140 11.72 -0.83 10.70
N ALA A 141 10.65 -0.02 10.66
CA ALA A 141 9.47 -0.22 11.49
C ALA A 141 8.16 0.12 10.78
N VAL A 142 7.06 -0.43 11.29
CA VAL A 142 5.68 -0.04 10.99
C VAL A 142 5.06 0.46 12.29
N TYR A 143 4.69 1.74 12.30
CA TYR A 143 4.08 2.39 13.46
C TYR A 143 2.56 2.40 13.30
N PHE A 144 1.86 1.56 14.06
CA PHE A 144 0.40 1.51 14.11
C PHE A 144 -0.13 2.61 15.03
N LEU A 145 -0.92 3.52 14.45
CA LEU A 145 -1.34 4.76 15.10
C LEU A 145 -2.70 4.63 15.78
N VAL A 146 -3.68 4.12 15.04
CA VAL A 146 -5.06 3.94 15.50
C VAL A 146 -5.76 2.92 14.63
N ALA A 147 -6.67 2.13 15.21
CA ALA A 147 -7.63 1.34 14.46
C ALA A 147 -9.01 1.97 14.61
N THR A 148 -9.67 2.27 13.50
CA THR A 148 -11.00 2.86 13.51
C THR A 148 -11.73 2.60 12.20
N SER A 149 -13.02 2.91 12.16
CA SER A 149 -13.88 2.66 11.02
C SER A 149 -13.41 3.42 9.76
N HIS A 150 -13.41 2.71 8.63
CA HIS A 150 -13.23 3.29 7.31
C HIS A 150 -14.50 4.03 6.84
N ASN A 151 -15.61 3.91 7.55
CA ASN A 151 -16.85 4.61 7.24
C ASN A 151 -16.80 6.04 7.79
N ALA A 152 -16.87 7.04 6.90
CA ALA A 152 -16.83 8.46 7.27
C ALA A 152 -18.02 8.91 8.16
N GLN A 153 -19.16 8.23 8.14
CA GLN A 153 -20.25 8.53 9.08
C GLN A 153 -19.90 8.07 10.52
N LYS A 154 -19.17 6.95 10.66
CA LYS A 154 -18.75 6.43 11.97
C LYS A 154 -17.45 7.05 12.47
N ALA A 155 -16.57 7.47 11.56
CA ALA A 155 -15.29 8.10 11.83
C ALA A 155 -15.13 9.38 10.99
N PRO A 156 -15.90 10.45 11.30
CA PRO A 156 -15.95 11.65 10.46
C PRO A 156 -14.61 12.38 10.36
N ASN A 157 -13.77 12.31 11.39
CA ASN A 157 -12.51 13.06 11.43
C ASN A 157 -11.35 12.36 10.72
N VAL A 158 -11.57 11.18 10.12
CA VAL A 158 -10.51 10.38 9.49
C VAL A 158 -10.34 10.70 8.00
N TRP A 159 -11.42 11.12 7.34
CA TRP A 159 -11.49 11.28 5.88
C TRP A 159 -11.86 12.70 5.43
N THR A 160 -11.80 13.67 6.34
CA THR A 160 -12.09 15.10 6.10
C THR A 160 -10.87 15.86 5.62
#